data_AF-A0A937W8E0-F1
#
_entry.id   AF-A0A937W8E0-F1
#
_cell.length_a   1.000
_cell.length_b   1.000
_cell.length_c   1.000
_cell.angle_alpha   90.00
_cell.angle_beta   90.00
_cell.angle_gamma   90.00
#
_symmetry.space_group_name_H-M   'P 1'
#
loop_
_entity.id
_entity.type
_entity.pdbx_description
1 polymer ?
#
loop_
_entity_poly.entity_id
_entity_poly.type
_entity_poly.pdbx_seq_one_letter_code
_entity_poly.pdbx_strand_id
1 'polypeptide(L)' 'MFVEIGLEIKRQSPFQYTFVVELANDYVGYIPTVKAFDEGGYETMFARSSKLVPEAAVQFTESAVRLLGKFFTRFSALT' A
#
# COMPACT_ATOMS: atom_id res chain seq x y z
N MET A 1 6.21 2.30 -4.65
CA MET A 1 5.82 1.11 -3.88
C MET A 1 5.74 -0.06 -4.88
N PHE A 2 5.77 -1.32 -4.43
CA PHE A 2 5.69 -2.47 -5.34
C PHE A 2 4.26 -2.64 -5.91
N VAL A 3 4.15 -3.19 -7.12
CA VAL A 3 2.87 -3.26 -7.86
C VAL A 3 1.85 -4.17 -7.15
N GLU A 4 2.32 -5.24 -6.54
CA GLU A 4 1.52 -6.23 -5.81
C GLU A 4 0.71 -5.58 -4.69
N ILE A 5 1.31 -4.59 -4.00
CA ILE A 5 0.66 -3.85 -2.91
C ILE A 5 -0.54 -3.06 -3.47
N GLY A 6 -0.35 -2.36 -4.60
CA GLY A 6 -1.42 -1.61 -5.25
C GLY A 6 -2.53 -2.51 -5.82
N LEU A 7 -2.17 -3.67 -6.38
CA LEU A 7 -3.13 -4.66 -6.88
C LEU A 7 -3.97 -5.25 -5.73
N GLU A 8 -3.33 -5.53 -4.60
CA GLU A 8 -4.00 -6.09 -3.44
C GLU A 8 -5.00 -5.10 -2.82
N ILE A 9 -4.63 -3.82 -2.71
CA ILE A 9 -5.55 -2.75 -2.28
C ILE A 9 -6.77 -2.69 -3.22
N LYS A 10 -6.56 -2.74 -4.53
CA LYS A 10 -7.65 -2.71 -5.51
C LYS A 10 -8.56 -3.93 -5.38
N ARG A 11 -7.98 -5.12 -5.18
CA ARG A 11 -8.72 -6.38 -5.00
C ARG A 11 -9.62 -6.37 -3.77
N GLN A 12 -9.16 -5.76 -2.68
CA GLN A 12 -9.89 -5.68 -1.41
C GLN A 12 -10.81 -4.46 -1.31
N SER A 13 -10.73 -3.51 -2.25
CA SER A 13 -11.54 -2.30 -2.19
C SER A 13 -13.02 -2.61 -2.44
N PRO A 14 -13.94 -2.06 -1.63
CA PRO A 14 -15.38 -2.19 -1.87
C PRO A 14 -15.89 -1.26 -2.99
N PHE A 15 -15.07 -0.32 -3.46
CA PHE A 15 -15.44 0.58 -4.55
C PHE A 15 -15.23 -0.08 -5.91
N GLN A 16 -16.19 0.07 -6.82
CA GLN A 16 -16.07 -0.42 -8.21
C GLN A 16 -14.79 0.07 -8.91
N TYR A 17 -14.40 1.31 -8.63
CA TYR A 17 -13.18 1.91 -9.17
C TYR A 17 -12.28 2.37 -8.03
N THR A 18 -11.05 1.88 -8.04
CA THR A 18 -10.03 2.24 -7.05
C THR A 18 -8.72 2.55 -7.78
N PHE A 19 -8.24 3.78 -7.62
CA PHE A 19 -6.98 4.24 -8.19
C PHE A 19 -5.94 4.37 -7.07
N VAL A 20 -4.77 3.78 -7.31
CA VAL A 20 -3.63 3.89 -6.40
C VAL A 20 -2.73 4.99 -6.95
N VAL A 21 -2.47 6.01 -6.13
CA VAL A 21 -1.63 7.15 -6.47
C VAL A 21 -0.44 7.15 -5.53
N GLU A 22 0.76 7.03 -6.08
CA GLU A 22 2.01 7.10 -5.33
C GLU A 22 2.58 8.52 -5.32
N LEU A 23 3.53 8.78 -4.42
CA LEU A 23 4.16 10.10 -4.23
C LEU A 23 3.14 11.22 -3.99
N ALA A 24 2.01 10.86 -3.40
CA ALA A 24 0.99 11.79 -2.96
C ALA A 24 1.23 12.11 -1.48
N ASN A 25 1.35 13.39 -1.15
CA ASN A 25 1.56 13.97 0.18
C ASN A 25 2.97 13.83 0.77
N ASP A 26 3.61 12.68 0.67
CA ASP A 26 4.95 12.47 1.25
C ASP A 26 5.77 11.42 0.50
N TYR A 27 7.08 11.37 0.79
CA TYR A 27 8.03 10.38 0.31
C TYR A 27 8.72 9.68 1.49
N VAL A 28 8.37 8.41 1.70
CA VAL A 28 8.95 7.57 2.77
C VAL A 28 10.02 6.59 2.27
N GLY A 29 10.30 6.60 0.96
CA GLY A 29 11.17 5.62 0.30
C GLY A 29 10.41 4.50 -0.41
N TYR A 30 11.15 3.47 -0.81
CA TYR A 30 10.62 2.23 -1.34
C TYR A 30 9.87 1.46 -0.26
N ILE A 31 8.84 0.75 -0.70
CA ILE A 31 8.05 -0.16 0.11
C ILE A 31 8.04 -1.49 -0.63
N PRO A 32 9.05 -2.35 -0.40
CA PRO A 32 9.10 -3.70 -0.95
C PRO A 32 8.12 -4.62 -0.23
N THR A 33 7.77 -5.73 -0.88
CA THR A 33 7.05 -6.82 -0.19
C THR A 33 8.02 -7.57 0.74
N VAL A 34 7.50 -8.27 1.75
CA VAL A 34 8.32 -9.13 2.63
C VAL A 34 9.15 -10.12 1.81
N LYS A 35 8.53 -10.76 0.81
CA LYS A 35 9.19 -11.68 -0.13
C LYS A 35 10.31 -11.01 -0.92
N ALA A 36 10.14 -9.76 -1.33
CA ALA A 36 11.17 -9.04 -2.10
C ALA A 36 12.46 -8.83 -1.28
N PHE A 37 12.37 -8.70 0.05
CA PHE A 37 13.58 -8.65 0.88
C PHE A 37 14.41 -9.93 0.81
N ASP A 38 13.78 -11.11 0.68
CA ASP A 38 14.48 -12.38 0.49
C ASP A 38 15.07 -12.52 -0.92
N GLU A 39 14.41 -11.92 -1.92
CA GLU A 39 14.83 -11.94 -3.32
C GLU A 39 15.93 -10.91 -3.64
N GLY A 40 16.07 -9.86 -2.82
CA GLY A 40 17.03 -8.78 -3.02
C GLY A 40 16.55 -7.74 -4.04
N GLY A 41 17.50 -7.03 -4.67
CA GLY A 41 17.22 -5.92 -5.60
C GLY A 41 17.53 -4.54 -5.04
N TYR A 42 17.51 -3.52 -5.89
CA TYR A 42 17.90 -2.16 -5.51
C TYR A 42 16.95 -1.57 -4.46
N GLU A 43 15.66 -1.85 -4.60
CA GLU A 43 14.58 -1.31 -3.78
C GLU A 43 14.56 -1.88 -2.35
N THR A 44 15.19 -3.04 -2.12
CA THR A 44 15.22 -3.74 -0.82
C THR A 44 16.51 -3.49 -0.04
N MET A 45 17.53 -2.92 -0.70
CA MET A 45 18.78 -2.53 -0.04
C MET A 45 18.54 -1.40 0.96
N PHE A 46 19.03 -1.58 2.18
CA PHE A 46 18.91 -0.56 3.22
C PHE A 46 19.60 0.74 2.80
N ALA A 47 18.81 1.80 2.65
CA ALA A 47 19.24 3.11 2.18
C ALA A 47 18.35 4.21 2.75
N ARG A 48 18.73 5.48 2.62
CA ARG A 48 17.84 6.61 2.99
C ARG A 48 16.49 6.56 2.26
N SER A 49 16.51 6.02 1.04
CA SER A 49 15.37 5.77 0.17
C SER A 49 14.70 4.41 0.40
N SER A 50 15.21 3.53 1.26
CA SER A 50 14.59 2.24 1.58
C SER A 50 15.00 1.80 3.00
N LYS A 51 14.18 2.18 3.98
CA LYS A 51 14.53 2.14 5.42
C LYS A 51 13.40 1.67 6.32
N LEU A 52 12.30 1.24 5.73
CA LEU A 52 11.13 0.80 6.47
C LEU A 52 11.32 -0.65 6.95
N VAL A 53 10.57 -1.02 7.97
CA VAL A 53 10.50 -2.42 8.44
C VAL A 53 9.93 -3.32 7.32
N PRO A 54 10.34 -4.60 7.22
CA PRO A 54 9.87 -5.50 6.16
C PRO A 54 8.35 -5.61 6.06
N GLU A 55 7.65 -5.47 7.19
CA GLU A 55 6.19 -5.56 7.30
C GLU A 55 5.48 -4.28 6.82
N ALA A 56 6.20 -3.23 6.43
CA ALA A 56 5.61 -1.95 6.03
C ALA A 56 4.60 -2.09 4.87
N ALA A 57 4.85 -2.98 3.91
CA ALA A 57 3.91 -3.28 2.83
C ALA A 57 2.56 -3.82 3.36
N VAL A 58 2.60 -4.70 4.36
CA VAL A 58 1.40 -5.27 4.99
C VAL A 58 0.64 -4.19 5.73
N GLN A 59 1.33 -3.42 6.59
CA GLN A 59 0.73 -2.33 7.37
C GLN A 59 0.10 -1.25 6.48
N PHE A 60 0.75 -0.94 5.35
CA PHE A 60 0.25 0.01 4.36
C PHE A 60 -1.03 -0.51 3.69
N THR A 61 -1.03 -1.76 3.25
CA THR A 61 -2.18 -2.42 2.62
C THR A 61 -3.38 -2.45 3.57
N GLU A 62 -3.20 -2.94 4.79
CA GLU A 62 -4.26 -3.04 5.79
C GLU A 62 -4.85 -1.67 6.14
N SER A 63 -4.00 -0.66 6.26
CA SER A 63 -4.44 0.70 6.55
C SER A 63 -5.25 1.31 5.39
N ALA A 64 -4.81 1.11 4.16
CA ALA A 64 -5.55 1.55 2.98
C ALA A 64 -6.92 0.86 2.88
N VAL A 65 -6.98 -0.47 3.00
CA VAL A 65 -8.23 -1.24 2.93
C VAL A 65 -9.19 -0.86 4.05
N ARG A 66 -8.70 -0.70 5.28
CA ARG A 66 -9.51 -0.25 6.41
C ARG A 66 -10.14 1.13 6.15
N LEU A 67 -9.37 2.07 5.62
CA LEU A 67 -9.87 3.40 5.29
C LEU A 67 -10.90 3.36 4.16
N LEU A 68 -10.64 2.59 3.10
CA LEU A 68 -11.60 2.37 2.01
C LEU A 68 -12.91 1.79 2.54
N GLY A 69 -12.87 0.77 3.39
CA GLY A 69 -14.05 0.22 4.05
C GLY A 69 -14.81 1.26 4.87
N LYS A 70 -14.09 2.05 5.68
CA LYS A 70 -14.70 3.14 6.48
C LYS A 70 -15.42 4.17 5.59
N PHE A 71 -14.80 4.58 4.48
CA PHE A 71 -15.42 5.53 3.57
C PHE A 71 -16.61 4.91 2.84
N PHE A 72 -16.50 3.67 2.38
CA PHE A 72 -17.57 2.98 1.69
C PHE A 72 -18.82 2.88 2.57
N THR A 73 -18.69 2.37 3.81
CA THR A 73 -19.82 2.31 4.76
C THR A 73 -20.45 3.68 5.00
N ARG A 74 -19.63 4.73 5.13
CA ARG A 74 -20.14 6.10 5.33
C ARG A 74 -20.92 6.61 4.12
N PHE A 75 -20.44 6.38 2.91
CA PHE A 75 -21.10 6.86 1.69
C PHE A 75 -22.33 6.02 1.34
N SER A 76 -22.31 4.70 1.56
CA SER A 76 -23.47 3.83 1.36
C SER A 76 -24.61 4.16 2.33
N ALA A 77 -24.31 4.65 3.55
CA ALA A 77 -25.33 5.06 4.52
C ALA A 77 -25.99 6.42 4.20
N LEU A 78 -25.54 7.13 3.16
CA LEU A 78 -26.06 8.44 2.73
C LEU A 78 -26.95 8.35 1.48
N THR A 79 -27.15 7.16 0.94
CA THR A 79 -28.03 6.81 -0.19
C THR A 79 -29.09 5.83 0.26
#